data_AF-A0AA96W9R3-F1
#
_entry.id   AF-A0AA96W9R3-F1
#
_cell.length_a   1.000
_cell.length_b   1.000
_cell.length_c   1.000
_cell.angle_alpha   90.00
_cell.angle_beta   90.00
_cell.angle_gamma   90.00
#
_symmetry.space_group_name_H-M   'P 1'
#
loop_
_entity.id
_entity.type
_entity.pdbx_description
1 polymer ?
#
loop_
_entity_poly.entity_id
_entity_poly.type
_entity_poly.pdbx_seq_one_letter_code
_entity_poly.pdbx_strand_id
1 'polypeptide(L)'
;MVRARTRHHRRLRHRRFQSTYLPHSSPLGRFRLVLLSPLVVVALSLMFNKQQGNAEPFQNFVLSPAAHSPAWVPTLAQASIPVSITRHGGQITLNGRKLQIPWSQRQQSLGIADAGLIEALGIELLDTSDVTQQPVEWFSDHRTTPLNLATWLTKQYRYVDISKLTQQFGWRVEVQGEDLQISTPEAQVNAVRQGPQTWGDRVVIDLDQAAPWRVSEQQGETTVTIDARLNPAVASSFAAKAGKQIKSLKLEANGNRTVLRLSYANGLRPRVWSLDNPNRLLIDVRPDSLVERNILWAPGVRWQQRWVQINSGRFPVVKLEVDPRQPGVSLRPIVSSSTGNVGTAPLSATIQRLEGIAAINAGFFNRNNQLPLGAIRSESRWISGPILNRGAIGWNDTGEATVGHLSLQETLMTSGGQRLVMQSTNSGYVGAGVARYTPDWGRSYKTILDDEVVITVRQDRVVDQKRILKAGQTTVPIPSDGYLLVVRADNTVLNTLAVGTSLQLTGLTQPDEFSRYAQVLGAGPLLLQNRRVVLNPQSERFSTAFIQEAAPRSMIATTAEGTLALLTVHNRVSGAGPTLAEIAQIAQRMGFVNALNLDGGSSTTLYLGGQLLNRSAATAAPVHNGIGVFIQPNS
;
A
#
# COMPACT_ATOMS: atom_id res chain seq x y z
N MET A 1 -13.57 -44.68 -20.25
CA MET A 1 -13.34 -46.14 -20.24
C MET A 1 -12.31 -46.46 -19.16
N VAL A 2 -12.55 -47.53 -18.42
CA VAL A 2 -11.94 -48.00 -17.15
C VAL A 2 -10.43 -48.29 -17.23
N ARG A 3 -9.69 -48.07 -16.13
CA ARG A 3 -8.54 -48.90 -15.64
C ARG A 3 -8.26 -48.55 -14.16
N ALA A 4 -8.79 -49.33 -13.20
CA ALA A 4 -8.17 -50.50 -12.52
C ALA A 4 -6.92 -50.13 -11.68
N ARG A 5 -7.07 -49.85 -10.37
CA ARG A 5 -6.92 -50.75 -9.19
C ARG A 5 -5.55 -51.43 -9.04
N THR A 6 -4.88 -51.14 -7.93
CA THR A 6 -4.26 -52.16 -7.05
C THR A 6 -4.08 -51.64 -5.62
N ARG A 7 -4.40 -52.51 -4.66
CA ARG A 7 -4.41 -52.31 -3.21
C ARG A 7 -3.05 -52.65 -2.60
N HIS A 8 -2.66 -51.94 -1.52
CA HIS A 8 -1.89 -52.56 -0.44
C HIS A 8 -2.36 -52.08 0.94
N HIS A 9 -2.70 -53.07 1.78
CA HIS A 9 -2.99 -52.96 3.20
C HIS A 9 -1.69 -52.85 4.01
N ARG A 10 -1.65 -51.98 5.04
CA ARG A 10 -0.99 -52.32 6.31
C ARG A 10 -1.48 -51.46 7.49
N ARG A 11 -2.24 -52.16 8.34
CA ARG A 11 -2.38 -52.10 9.81
C ARG A 11 -2.16 -50.78 10.59
N LEU A 12 -3.27 -50.38 11.19
CA LEU A 12 -3.47 -49.68 12.46
C LEU A 12 -2.43 -49.96 13.56
N ARG A 13 -2.00 -48.90 14.27
CA ARG A 13 -1.74 -48.93 15.71
C ARG A 13 -2.30 -47.68 16.37
N HIS A 14 -3.36 -47.89 17.15
CA HIS A 14 -3.83 -46.98 18.20
C HIS A 14 -2.76 -46.88 19.31
N ARG A 15 -2.54 -45.67 19.82
CA ARG A 15 -2.11 -45.47 21.22
C ARG A 15 -3.06 -44.48 21.89
N ARG A 16 -3.88 -45.04 22.78
CA ARG A 16 -4.54 -44.32 23.88
C ARG A 16 -3.47 -43.89 24.87
N PHE A 17 -3.60 -42.70 25.44
CA PHE A 17 -3.05 -42.38 26.75
C PHE A 17 -4.22 -41.96 27.65
N GLN A 18 -4.41 -42.70 28.73
CA GLN A 18 -5.29 -42.36 29.85
C GLN A 18 -4.40 -42.11 31.08
N SER A 19 -4.71 -40.98 31.75
CA SER A 19 -4.74 -40.70 33.19
C SER A 19 -3.76 -41.40 34.16
N THR A 20 -3.10 -40.60 34.99
CA THR A 20 -2.92 -40.89 36.43
C THR A 20 -2.69 -39.60 37.22
N TYR A 21 -3.20 -39.59 38.44
CA TYR A 21 -3.37 -38.47 39.38
C TYR A 21 -2.48 -38.69 40.64
N LEU A 22 -2.13 -37.58 41.32
CA LEU A 22 -1.73 -37.40 42.75
C LEU A 22 -0.29 -37.78 43.20
N PRO A 23 0.19 -37.30 44.39
CA PRO A 23 0.22 -35.91 44.91
C PRO A 23 1.60 -35.57 45.55
N HIS A 24 1.85 -34.32 46.01
CA HIS A 24 2.69 -33.89 47.17
C HIS A 24 2.90 -32.35 47.09
N SER A 25 2.22 -31.54 47.92
CA SER A 25 2.57 -31.08 49.29
C SER A 25 3.41 -29.78 49.32
N SER A 26 2.81 -28.76 49.95
CA SER A 26 3.16 -27.35 50.21
C SER A 26 4.45 -27.15 51.06
N PRO A 27 4.92 -25.92 51.42
CA PRO A 27 4.20 -24.85 52.18
C PRO A 27 4.36 -23.41 51.62
N LEU A 28 3.31 -22.59 51.58
CA LEU A 28 2.87 -21.60 52.60
C LEU A 28 3.83 -20.43 52.85
N GLY A 29 3.58 -19.31 52.16
CA GLY A 29 3.96 -17.96 52.58
C GLY A 29 2.72 -17.20 53.04
N ARG A 30 2.69 -16.84 54.33
CA ARG A 30 1.59 -16.16 55.03
C ARG A 30 1.50 -14.68 54.62
N PHE A 31 0.31 -14.18 54.31
CA PHE A 31 -0.03 -12.76 54.52
C PHE A 31 -1.34 -12.66 55.30
N ARG A 32 -1.27 -11.91 56.41
CA ARG A 32 -2.31 -11.73 57.42
C ARG A 32 -3.45 -10.88 56.88
N LEU A 33 -4.67 -11.38 57.07
CA LEU A 33 -5.90 -10.59 57.10
C LEU A 33 -5.95 -9.86 58.46
N VAL A 34 -6.11 -8.55 58.47
CA VAL A 34 -6.53 -7.79 59.67
C VAL A 34 -7.88 -7.18 59.35
N LEU A 35 -8.90 -7.67 60.06
CA LEU A 35 -10.22 -7.06 60.19
C LEU A 35 -10.12 -5.90 61.19
N LEU A 36 -10.66 -4.74 60.83
CA LEU A 36 -11.14 -3.73 61.80
C LEU A 36 -12.40 -3.07 61.23
N SER A 37 -13.40 -2.98 62.10
CA SER A 37 -14.80 -2.59 61.93
C SER A 37 -15.00 -1.05 62.04
N PRO A 38 -16.24 -0.52 61.85
CA PRO A 38 -16.49 0.82 61.28
C PRO A 38 -16.75 1.96 62.29
N LEU A 39 -16.88 3.18 61.74
CA LEU A 39 -17.37 4.47 62.31
C LEU A 39 -16.36 5.42 62.97
N VAL A 40 -16.05 6.52 62.27
CA VAL A 40 -16.15 7.97 62.65
C VAL A 40 -15.88 8.76 61.33
N VAL A 41 -16.86 9.25 60.58
CA VAL A 41 -17.66 10.50 60.72
C VAL A 41 -16.87 11.79 60.38
N VAL A 42 -17.25 12.37 59.22
CA VAL A 42 -17.29 13.81 58.86
C VAL A 42 -15.97 14.55 58.57
N ALA A 43 -15.66 14.72 57.28
CA ALA A 43 -15.41 16.02 56.62
C ALA A 43 -15.02 15.80 55.14
N LEU A 44 -15.42 16.73 54.27
CA LEU A 44 -15.22 16.77 52.80
C LEU A 44 -16.17 15.91 51.94
N SER A 45 -17.47 16.21 52.02
CA SER A 45 -18.42 15.98 50.92
C SER A 45 -19.05 17.31 50.54
N LEU A 46 -18.34 18.17 49.79
CA LEU A 46 -18.89 19.38 49.17
C LEU A 46 -17.85 19.95 48.18
N MET A 47 -17.51 19.22 47.12
CA MET A 47 -16.96 19.76 45.85
C MET A 47 -16.79 18.61 44.85
N PHE A 48 -17.87 17.96 44.40
CA PHE A 48 -17.87 17.23 43.12
C PHE A 48 -19.33 16.96 42.73
N ASN A 49 -19.98 17.96 42.14
CA ASN A 49 -21.17 17.72 41.36
C ASN A 49 -21.30 18.75 40.23
N LYS A 50 -21.11 18.25 39.00
CA LYS A 50 -21.57 18.72 37.67
C LYS A 50 -20.46 18.67 36.62
N GLN A 51 -20.20 17.46 36.12
CA GLN A 51 -20.13 17.25 34.68
C GLN A 51 -20.86 15.94 34.37
N GLN A 52 -22.19 16.01 34.40
CA GLN A 52 -22.98 15.22 33.47
C GLN A 52 -22.68 15.80 32.08
N GLY A 53 -21.73 15.18 31.37
CA GLY A 53 -21.61 15.37 29.94
C GLY A 53 -22.89 14.84 29.32
N ASN A 54 -23.66 15.72 28.70
CA ASN A 54 -24.78 15.36 27.85
C ASN A 54 -24.28 14.34 26.82
N ALA A 55 -24.82 13.12 26.85
CA ALA A 55 -24.80 12.29 25.67
C ALA A 55 -25.62 13.05 24.62
N GLU A 56 -24.94 13.60 23.62
CA GLU A 56 -25.56 14.12 22.41
C GLU A 56 -26.58 13.09 21.89
N PRO A 57 -27.82 13.49 21.55
CA PRO A 57 -28.80 12.55 21.04
C PRO A 57 -28.28 11.92 19.75
N PHE A 58 -28.55 10.61 19.56
CA PHE A 58 -28.19 9.84 18.37
C PHE A 58 -28.44 10.64 17.08
N GLN A 59 -27.37 11.08 16.41
CA GLN A 59 -27.51 11.76 15.12
C GLN A 59 -27.67 10.70 14.02
N ASN A 60 -28.91 10.30 13.76
CA ASN A 60 -29.27 9.70 12.48
C ASN A 60 -29.01 10.75 11.40
N PHE A 61 -28.08 10.49 10.48
CA PHE A 61 -27.90 11.37 9.34
C PHE A 61 -28.92 11.00 8.26
N VAL A 62 -29.71 11.99 7.84
CA VAL A 62 -30.56 11.86 6.66
C VAL A 62 -29.64 11.80 5.45
N LEU A 63 -29.72 10.71 4.69
CA LEU A 63 -28.99 10.57 3.44
C LEU A 63 -29.80 11.30 2.35
N SER A 64 -29.62 12.61 2.24
CA SER A 64 -30.28 13.39 1.20
C SER A 64 -29.76 13.02 -0.19
N PRO A 65 -30.62 12.95 -1.23
CA PRO A 65 -30.22 12.77 -2.61
C PRO A 65 -29.68 14.10 -3.16
N ALA A 66 -28.59 14.61 -2.59
CA ALA A 66 -27.95 15.79 -3.18
C ALA A 66 -27.45 15.43 -4.59
N ALA A 67 -27.46 16.40 -5.50
CA ALA A 67 -26.93 16.20 -6.84
C ALA A 67 -25.40 16.00 -6.75
N HIS A 68 -24.90 14.84 -7.14
CA HIS A 68 -23.46 14.55 -7.10
C HIS A 68 -22.91 14.24 -8.49
N SER A 69 -21.72 14.78 -8.78
CA SER A 69 -20.98 14.47 -9.99
C SER A 69 -20.52 12.99 -9.96
N PRO A 70 -20.69 12.24 -11.06
CA PRO A 70 -20.34 10.81 -11.16
C PRO A 70 -18.82 10.58 -11.31
N ALA A 71 -18.04 11.63 -11.54
CA ALA A 71 -16.60 11.56 -11.52
C ALA A 71 -16.12 11.78 -10.09
N TRP A 72 -15.52 10.74 -9.49
CA TRP A 72 -14.90 10.87 -8.17
C TRP A 72 -13.42 11.20 -8.35
N VAL A 73 -13.04 12.38 -7.87
CA VAL A 73 -11.67 12.83 -7.67
C VAL A 73 -11.66 13.41 -6.26
N PRO A 74 -10.74 12.99 -5.37
CA PRO A 74 -10.67 13.56 -4.03
C PRO A 74 -10.39 15.05 -4.14
N THR A 75 -11.08 15.85 -3.33
CA THR A 75 -10.81 17.27 -3.17
C THR A 75 -9.45 17.41 -2.51
N LEU A 76 -8.46 17.77 -3.31
CA LEU A 76 -7.14 18.17 -2.81
C LEU A 76 -7.20 19.66 -2.54
N ALA A 77 -6.70 20.09 -1.38
CA ALA A 77 -6.59 21.51 -1.11
C ALA A 77 -5.75 22.16 -2.24
N GLN A 78 -6.28 23.22 -2.84
CA GLN A 78 -5.57 24.03 -3.81
C GLN A 78 -4.93 25.20 -3.07
N ALA A 79 -3.63 25.11 -2.88
CA ALA A 79 -2.80 26.24 -2.53
C ALA A 79 -1.60 26.28 -3.48
N SER A 80 -1.32 27.50 -3.95
CA SER A 80 -0.11 27.91 -4.66
C SER A 80 0.96 28.36 -3.66
N ILE A 81 2.23 28.31 -4.05
CA ILE A 81 3.34 29.29 -3.85
C ILE A 81 4.61 28.67 -4.46
N PRO A 82 5.51 29.44 -5.10
CA PRO A 82 6.48 28.90 -6.03
C PRO A 82 7.72 28.43 -5.28
N VAL A 83 8.01 27.13 -5.35
CA VAL A 83 9.40 26.81 -5.71
C VAL A 83 9.60 27.53 -7.03
N SER A 84 10.55 28.46 -7.12
CA SER A 84 10.87 29.17 -8.37
C SER A 84 11.53 28.19 -9.33
N ILE A 85 10.75 27.22 -9.80
CA ILE A 85 11.09 26.27 -10.84
C ILE A 85 11.17 27.10 -12.10
N THR A 86 12.39 27.33 -12.57
CA THR A 86 12.64 28.11 -13.78
C THR A 86 12.44 27.27 -15.02
N ARG A 87 12.74 25.97 -14.94
CA ARG A 87 12.52 24.97 -16.00
C ARG A 87 12.21 23.61 -15.38
N HIS A 88 11.48 22.77 -16.08
CA HIS A 88 11.22 21.39 -15.69
C HIS A 88 10.96 20.55 -16.93
N GLY A 89 10.92 19.23 -16.74
CA GLY A 89 10.53 18.31 -17.78
C GLY A 89 10.33 16.89 -17.25
N GLY A 90 9.63 16.07 -18.03
CA GLY A 90 9.31 14.68 -17.68
C GLY A 90 10.33 13.65 -18.13
N GLN A 91 11.41 14.06 -18.80
CA GLN A 91 12.34 13.17 -19.47
C GLN A 91 13.80 13.60 -19.30
N ILE A 92 14.70 12.61 -19.17
CA ILE A 92 16.14 12.80 -19.32
C ILE A 92 16.66 11.96 -20.49
N THR A 93 17.70 12.43 -21.17
CA THR A 93 18.50 11.65 -22.11
C THR A 93 19.86 11.36 -21.49
N LEU A 94 20.06 10.14 -21.00
CA LEU A 94 21.31 9.70 -20.39
C LEU A 94 22.16 8.91 -21.40
N ASN A 95 23.32 9.45 -21.78
CA ASN A 95 24.24 8.84 -22.76
C ASN A 95 23.50 8.38 -24.03
N GLY A 96 22.68 9.28 -24.59
CA GLY A 96 21.86 9.04 -25.78
C GLY A 96 20.59 8.19 -25.56
N ARG A 97 20.32 7.71 -24.34
CA ARG A 97 19.09 6.94 -24.01
C ARG A 97 18.05 7.82 -23.33
N LYS A 98 16.89 7.97 -23.97
CA LYS A 98 15.71 8.65 -23.40
C LYS A 98 15.07 7.83 -22.28
N LEU A 99 14.74 8.50 -21.18
CA LEU A 99 14.16 7.93 -19.97
C LEU A 99 13.09 8.86 -19.40
N GLN A 100 11.92 8.32 -19.06
CA GLN A 100 10.81 9.06 -18.46
C GLN A 100 11.10 9.31 -16.97
N ILE A 101 11.94 10.29 -16.69
CA ILE A 101 12.38 10.68 -15.36
C ILE A 101 12.18 12.19 -15.21
N PRO A 102 11.40 12.63 -14.22
CA PRO A 102 11.22 14.04 -13.96
C PRO A 102 12.52 14.73 -13.55
N TRP A 103 12.76 15.90 -14.09
CA TRP A 103 13.81 16.82 -13.67
C TRP A 103 13.24 18.23 -13.48
N SER A 104 13.93 19.04 -12.70
CA SER A 104 13.59 20.44 -12.53
C SER A 104 14.81 21.30 -12.26
N GLN A 105 14.69 22.60 -12.53
CA GLN A 105 15.72 23.59 -12.29
C GLN A 105 15.16 24.67 -11.37
N ARG A 106 15.91 24.98 -10.30
CA ARG A 106 15.64 26.08 -9.36
C ARG A 106 16.86 27.00 -9.37
N GLN A 107 16.71 28.22 -9.88
CA GLN A 107 17.84 29.14 -10.08
C GLN A 107 18.96 28.46 -10.91
N GLN A 108 20.15 28.29 -10.35
CA GLN A 108 21.28 27.59 -10.98
C GLN A 108 21.35 26.09 -10.62
N SER A 109 20.58 25.64 -9.62
CA SER A 109 20.53 24.24 -9.20
C SER A 109 19.66 23.42 -10.15
N LEU A 110 20.16 22.25 -10.51
CA LEU A 110 19.49 21.33 -11.40
C LEU A 110 19.28 20.00 -10.68
N GLY A 111 18.04 19.52 -10.65
CA GLY A 111 17.67 18.35 -9.88
C GLY A 111 16.95 17.32 -10.69
N ILE A 112 17.19 16.06 -10.33
CA ILE A 112 16.48 14.89 -10.84
C ILE A 112 15.64 14.32 -9.70
N ALA A 113 14.44 13.83 -10.00
CA ALA A 113 13.65 13.11 -9.01
C ALA A 113 14.47 11.97 -8.40
N ASP A 114 14.44 11.82 -7.07
CA ASP A 114 15.26 10.87 -6.34
C ASP A 114 15.10 9.41 -6.80
N ALA A 115 13.88 9.02 -7.19
CA ALA A 115 13.58 7.76 -7.87
C ALA A 115 14.43 7.55 -9.13
N GLY A 116 14.59 8.59 -9.96
CA GLY A 116 15.38 8.54 -11.18
C GLY A 116 16.87 8.36 -10.91
N LEU A 117 17.39 8.96 -9.83
CA LEU A 117 18.79 8.75 -9.41
C LEU A 117 19.06 7.28 -9.08
N ILE A 118 18.14 6.63 -8.38
CA ILE A 118 18.24 5.20 -8.04
C ILE A 118 18.10 4.35 -9.31
N GLU A 119 17.05 4.55 -10.10
CA GLU A 119 16.66 3.64 -11.19
C GLU A 119 17.48 3.78 -12.47
N ALA A 120 18.07 4.95 -12.74
CA ALA A 120 18.81 5.21 -13.97
C ALA A 120 20.31 5.45 -13.81
N LEU A 121 20.73 6.02 -12.68
CA LEU A 121 22.13 6.34 -12.41
C LEU A 121 22.78 5.36 -11.44
N GLY A 122 21.99 4.62 -10.66
CA GLY A 122 22.49 3.66 -9.69
C GLY A 122 23.05 4.32 -8.42
N ILE A 123 22.52 5.48 -8.06
CA ILE A 123 22.92 6.23 -6.86
C ILE A 123 22.21 5.65 -5.64
N GLU A 124 22.98 5.39 -4.57
CA GLU A 124 22.46 4.93 -3.29
C GLU A 124 22.11 6.14 -2.41
N LEU A 125 20.83 6.25 -2.02
CA LEU A 125 20.38 7.26 -1.06
C LEU A 125 20.62 6.73 0.35
N LEU A 126 21.37 7.50 1.16
CA LEU A 126 21.64 7.21 2.55
C LEU A 126 20.60 7.86 3.49
N ASP A 127 20.70 7.54 4.78
CA ASP A 127 19.83 8.06 5.81
C ASP A 127 19.92 9.59 5.95
N THR A 128 18.78 10.23 6.22
CA THR A 128 18.72 11.66 6.53
C THR A 128 17.54 11.99 7.43
N SER A 129 17.76 12.93 8.34
CA SER A 129 16.72 13.60 9.14
C SER A 129 16.47 15.04 8.71
N ASP A 130 17.20 15.53 7.71
CA ASP A 130 17.05 16.86 7.13
C ASP A 130 16.41 16.73 5.75
N VAL A 131 15.22 17.30 5.60
CA VAL A 131 14.45 17.22 4.35
C VAL A 131 15.09 18.00 3.20
N THR A 132 16.00 18.93 3.50
CA THR A 132 16.70 19.78 2.53
C THR A 132 18.02 19.19 2.05
N GLN A 133 18.45 18.06 2.63
CA GLN A 133 19.69 17.39 2.32
C GLN A 133 19.46 15.90 2.05
N GLN A 134 20.16 15.37 1.06
CA GLN A 134 20.23 13.94 0.77
C GLN A 134 21.69 13.52 0.65
N PRO A 135 22.24 12.85 1.68
CA PRO A 135 23.50 12.15 1.57
C PRO A 135 23.38 10.98 0.58
N VAL A 136 24.37 10.80 -0.28
CA VAL A 136 24.39 9.72 -1.29
C VAL A 136 25.73 9.01 -1.38
N GLU A 137 25.72 7.80 -1.93
CA GLU A 137 26.90 7.10 -2.40
C GLU A 137 26.79 6.76 -3.89
N TRP A 138 27.86 7.06 -4.63
CA TRP A 138 28.02 6.68 -6.03
C TRP A 138 29.50 6.76 -6.41
N PHE A 139 30.17 5.61 -6.49
CA PHE A 139 31.63 5.52 -6.66
C PHE A 139 32.39 6.46 -5.69
N SER A 140 32.00 6.41 -4.42
CA SER A 140 32.54 7.22 -3.33
C SER A 140 32.34 6.50 -2.00
N ASP A 141 33.26 6.65 -1.04
CA ASP A 141 33.04 6.27 0.35
C ASP A 141 32.52 7.47 1.16
N HIS A 142 31.29 7.40 1.68
CA HIS A 142 30.68 8.51 2.44
C HIS A 142 31.47 8.90 3.69
N ARG A 143 32.31 8.01 4.22
CA ARG A 143 33.13 8.25 5.42
C ARG A 143 34.34 9.13 5.12
N THR A 144 34.79 9.15 3.88
CA THR A 144 35.96 9.93 3.45
C THR A 144 35.57 11.09 2.53
N THR A 145 34.56 10.90 1.69
CA THR A 145 34.12 11.84 0.66
C THR A 145 32.60 11.99 0.70
N PRO A 146 32.03 12.62 1.75
CA PRO A 146 30.59 12.73 1.92
C PRO A 146 29.95 13.58 0.82
N LEU A 147 28.98 13.00 0.11
CA LEU A 147 28.18 13.68 -0.91
C LEU A 147 26.81 14.04 -0.37
N ASN A 148 26.71 15.20 0.28
CA ASN A 148 25.43 15.76 0.73
C ASN A 148 24.86 16.70 -0.35
N LEU A 149 23.75 16.29 -0.94
CA LEU A 149 23.10 16.98 -2.05
C LEU A 149 21.86 17.73 -1.57
N ALA A 150 21.69 18.97 -2.02
CA ALA A 150 20.51 19.76 -1.67
C ALA A 150 19.24 19.16 -2.30
N THR A 151 18.09 19.36 -1.67
CA THR A 151 16.82 18.84 -2.16
C THR A 151 15.71 19.89 -2.15
N TRP A 152 14.70 19.68 -2.99
CA TRP A 152 13.44 20.43 -2.94
C TRP A 152 12.26 19.55 -3.35
N LEU A 153 11.07 19.96 -2.92
CA LEU A 153 9.84 19.22 -3.11
C LEU A 153 8.92 19.93 -4.10
N THR A 154 8.21 19.15 -4.91
CA THR A 154 7.00 19.57 -5.62
C THR A 154 5.81 18.73 -5.13
N LYS A 155 4.63 18.92 -5.72
CA LYS A 155 3.42 18.15 -5.36
C LYS A 155 3.56 16.64 -5.60
N GLN A 156 4.47 16.22 -6.48
CA GLN A 156 4.62 14.81 -6.88
C GLN A 156 6.01 14.24 -6.58
N TYR A 157 7.06 15.07 -6.59
CA TYR A 157 8.45 14.59 -6.62
C TYR A 157 9.32 15.31 -5.60
N ARG A 158 10.34 14.59 -5.13
CA ARG A 158 11.48 15.14 -4.42
C ARG A 158 12.67 15.14 -5.36
N TYR A 159 13.20 16.32 -5.64
CA TYR A 159 14.36 16.51 -6.50
C TYR A 159 15.61 16.59 -5.65
N VAL A 160 16.69 16.01 -6.17
CA VAL A 160 18.03 16.06 -5.59
C VAL A 160 18.95 16.79 -6.56
N ASP A 161 19.65 17.81 -6.06
CA ASP A 161 20.59 18.63 -6.83
C ASP A 161 21.78 17.78 -7.29
N ILE A 162 21.98 17.69 -8.61
CA ILE A 162 23.07 16.91 -9.20
C ILE A 162 24.33 17.72 -9.44
N SER A 163 24.35 19.04 -9.18
CA SER A 163 25.49 19.91 -9.52
C SER A 163 26.82 19.46 -8.91
N LYS A 164 26.83 18.89 -7.69
CA LYS A 164 28.06 18.34 -7.10
C LYS A 164 28.51 17.06 -7.79
N LEU A 165 27.57 16.20 -8.19
CA LEU A 165 27.87 14.98 -8.94
C LEU A 165 28.48 15.32 -10.31
N THR A 166 27.91 16.32 -11.01
CA THR A 166 28.41 16.72 -12.32
C THR A 166 29.83 17.26 -12.25
N GLN A 167 30.13 18.08 -11.23
CA GLN A 167 31.47 18.62 -10.99
C GLN A 167 32.48 17.52 -10.62
N GLN A 168 32.12 16.63 -9.68
CA GLN A 168 33.04 15.62 -9.17
C GLN A 168 33.36 14.53 -10.21
N PHE A 169 32.38 14.12 -11.01
CA PHE A 169 32.53 13.01 -11.95
C PHE A 169 32.58 13.44 -13.41
N GLY A 170 32.71 14.75 -13.68
CA GLY A 170 32.89 15.29 -15.02
C GLY A 170 31.71 15.07 -15.95
N TRP A 171 30.47 15.07 -15.43
CA TRP A 171 29.29 14.93 -16.27
C TRP A 171 28.98 16.24 -16.98
N ARG A 172 28.62 16.15 -18.25
CA ARG A 172 28.10 17.29 -19.02
C ARG A 172 26.58 17.23 -19.01
N VAL A 173 25.96 18.35 -18.67
CA VAL A 173 24.51 18.45 -18.56
C VAL A 173 24.00 19.67 -19.31
N GLU A 174 22.97 19.48 -20.13
CA GLU A 174 22.35 20.53 -20.93
C GLU A 174 20.82 20.37 -20.91
N VAL A 175 20.12 21.49 -20.76
CA VAL A 175 18.66 21.55 -20.86
C VAL A 175 18.27 21.85 -22.30
N GLN A 176 17.56 20.93 -22.96
CA GLN A 176 17.04 21.09 -24.32
C GLN A 176 15.51 20.97 -24.30
N GLY A 177 14.82 22.10 -24.13
CA GLY A 177 13.36 22.12 -23.95
C GLY A 177 12.94 21.36 -22.69
N GLU A 178 12.11 20.34 -22.86
CA GLU A 178 11.60 19.44 -21.80
C GLU A 178 12.56 18.27 -21.48
N ASP A 179 13.67 18.14 -22.22
CA ASP A 179 14.64 17.06 -22.06
C ASP A 179 15.90 17.55 -21.35
N LEU A 180 16.33 16.79 -20.33
CA LEU A 180 17.63 16.99 -19.70
C LEU A 180 18.66 16.03 -20.28
N GLN A 181 19.60 16.55 -21.06
CA GLN A 181 20.67 15.74 -21.62
C GLN A 181 21.82 15.60 -20.62
N ILE A 182 22.18 14.36 -20.32
CA ILE A 182 23.26 14.00 -19.40
C ILE A 182 24.23 13.10 -20.14
N SER A 183 25.49 13.55 -20.24
CA SER A 183 26.60 12.77 -20.79
C SER A 183 27.63 12.54 -19.70
N THR A 184 27.87 11.27 -19.36
CA THR A 184 28.95 10.87 -18.45
C THR A 184 30.21 10.51 -19.24
N PRO A 185 31.41 10.57 -18.65
CA PRO A 185 32.62 10.07 -19.28
C PRO A 185 32.47 8.60 -19.78
N GLU A 186 33.11 8.27 -20.91
CA GLU A 186 33.05 6.92 -21.51
C GLU A 186 33.85 5.88 -20.72
N ALA A 187 33.17 5.01 -19.96
CA ALA A 187 33.84 4.00 -19.14
C ALA A 187 34.07 2.69 -19.90
N GLN A 188 35.02 1.89 -19.41
CA GLN A 188 35.34 0.56 -19.91
C GLN A 188 35.30 -0.48 -18.77
N VAL A 189 34.68 -1.63 -19.04
CA VAL A 189 34.75 -2.82 -18.18
C VAL A 189 36.06 -3.55 -18.45
N ASN A 190 36.96 -3.55 -17.48
CA ASN A 190 38.32 -4.10 -17.60
C ASN A 190 38.49 -5.49 -16.97
N ALA A 191 37.60 -5.87 -16.06
CA ALA A 191 37.54 -7.23 -15.54
C ALA A 191 36.14 -7.55 -15.02
N VAL A 192 35.76 -8.82 -15.12
CA VAL A 192 34.58 -9.36 -14.46
C VAL A 192 34.99 -10.61 -13.70
N ARG A 193 34.72 -10.63 -12.40
CA ARG A 193 35.03 -11.74 -11.50
C ARG A 193 33.75 -12.24 -10.83
N GLN A 194 33.61 -13.55 -10.75
CA GLN A 194 32.53 -14.20 -10.02
C GLN A 194 33.12 -15.08 -8.91
N GLY A 195 32.55 -15.02 -7.72
CA GLY A 195 32.99 -15.87 -6.61
C GLY A 195 31.89 -16.16 -5.58
N PRO A 196 31.85 -17.38 -5.03
CA PRO A 196 30.94 -17.71 -3.94
C PRO A 196 31.30 -16.93 -2.69
N GLN A 197 30.29 -16.60 -1.90
CA GLN A 197 30.40 -15.93 -0.59
C GLN A 197 29.74 -16.81 0.48
N THR A 198 29.94 -16.50 1.76
CA THR A 198 29.27 -17.24 2.85
C THR A 198 27.74 -17.14 2.75
N TRP A 199 27.23 -15.99 2.31
CA TRP A 199 25.81 -15.65 2.22
C TRP A 199 25.18 -15.85 0.81
N GLY A 200 25.95 -16.21 -0.21
CA GLY A 200 25.44 -16.29 -1.59
C GLY A 200 26.54 -16.22 -2.63
N ASP A 201 26.36 -15.43 -3.68
CA ASP A 201 27.35 -15.18 -4.72
C ASP A 201 27.60 -13.69 -4.92
N ARG A 202 28.81 -13.35 -5.36
CA ARG A 202 29.19 -12.00 -5.76
C ARG A 202 29.75 -11.98 -7.17
N VAL A 203 29.29 -11.02 -7.96
CA VAL A 203 29.95 -10.60 -9.21
C VAL A 203 30.58 -9.23 -8.96
N VAL A 204 31.84 -9.07 -9.35
CA VAL A 204 32.62 -7.82 -9.27
C VAL A 204 33.01 -7.41 -10.68
N ILE A 205 32.73 -6.16 -11.01
CA ILE A 205 33.00 -5.56 -12.31
C ILE A 205 33.95 -4.40 -12.09
N ASP A 206 35.15 -4.49 -12.64
CA ASP A 206 36.14 -3.41 -12.57
C ASP A 206 35.92 -2.45 -13.71
N LEU A 207 35.89 -1.17 -13.36
CA LEU A 207 35.73 -0.06 -14.27
C LEU A 207 36.98 0.83 -14.18
N ASP A 208 37.43 1.36 -15.30
CA ASP A 208 38.45 2.42 -15.32
C ASP A 208 37.93 3.73 -14.71
N GLN A 209 36.64 4.00 -14.83
CA GLN A 209 35.97 5.19 -14.30
C GLN A 209 34.53 4.90 -13.89
N ALA A 210 33.98 5.79 -13.05
CA ALA A 210 32.60 5.70 -12.59
C ALA A 210 31.60 5.73 -13.77
N ALA A 211 30.60 4.86 -13.72
CA ALA A 211 29.65 4.68 -14.82
C ALA A 211 28.22 4.50 -14.31
N PRO A 212 27.21 5.17 -14.92
CA PRO A 212 25.82 4.91 -14.62
C PRO A 212 25.46 3.43 -14.81
N TRP A 213 24.59 2.93 -13.96
CA TRP A 213 24.05 1.58 -14.09
C TRP A 213 22.59 1.53 -13.69
N ARG A 214 21.90 0.49 -14.15
CA ARG A 214 20.52 0.20 -13.76
C ARG A 214 20.27 -1.29 -13.64
N VAL A 215 19.23 -1.61 -12.89
CA VAL A 215 18.72 -2.97 -12.72
C VAL A 215 17.30 -3.04 -13.26
N SER A 216 17.00 -4.08 -14.02
CA SER A 216 15.64 -4.44 -14.40
C SER A 216 15.37 -5.91 -14.10
N GLU A 217 14.15 -6.23 -13.67
CA GLU A 217 13.73 -7.58 -13.33
C GLU A 217 12.57 -8.02 -14.23
N GLN A 218 12.71 -9.17 -14.88
CA GLN A 218 11.66 -9.79 -15.70
C GLN A 218 11.69 -11.32 -15.52
N GLN A 219 10.54 -11.93 -15.19
CA GLN A 219 10.33 -13.39 -15.23
C GLN A 219 11.43 -14.26 -14.55
N GLY A 220 11.97 -13.83 -13.41
CA GLY A 220 13.00 -14.58 -12.67
C GLY A 220 14.43 -14.36 -13.18
N GLU A 221 14.61 -13.45 -14.14
CA GLU A 221 15.90 -12.92 -14.57
C GLU A 221 16.06 -11.46 -14.13
N THR A 222 17.28 -11.11 -13.75
CA THR A 222 17.71 -9.73 -13.58
C THR A 222 18.66 -9.35 -14.71
N THR A 223 18.43 -8.18 -15.30
CA THR A 223 19.38 -7.55 -16.20
C THR A 223 20.02 -6.35 -15.50
N VAL A 224 21.35 -6.36 -15.38
CA VAL A 224 22.14 -5.20 -14.98
C VAL A 224 22.73 -4.59 -16.25
N THR A 225 22.41 -3.33 -16.52
CA THR A 225 22.98 -2.58 -17.64
C THR A 225 23.89 -1.50 -17.11
N ILE A 226 25.12 -1.45 -17.62
CA ILE A 226 26.17 -0.51 -17.22
C ILE A 226 26.52 0.32 -18.45
N ASP A 227 26.55 1.64 -18.30
CA ASP A 227 26.99 2.58 -19.33
C ASP A 227 28.53 2.60 -19.42
N ALA A 228 29.10 1.43 -19.69
CA ALA A 228 30.52 1.19 -19.90
C ALA A 228 30.72 0.19 -21.04
N ARG A 229 31.67 0.44 -21.94
CA ARG A 229 32.02 -0.47 -23.05
C ARG A 229 32.68 -1.73 -22.49
N LEU A 230 32.26 -2.89 -22.98
CA LEU A 230 32.92 -4.15 -22.63
C LEU A 230 34.25 -4.28 -23.36
N ASN A 231 35.36 -4.45 -22.64
CA ASN A 231 36.65 -4.76 -23.25
C ASN A 231 36.56 -6.12 -24.00
N PRO A 232 36.89 -6.19 -25.31
CA PRO A 232 36.82 -7.43 -26.08
C PRO A 232 37.63 -8.58 -25.47
N ALA A 233 38.78 -8.30 -24.85
CA ALA A 233 39.58 -9.32 -24.18
C ALA A 233 38.83 -9.93 -22.97
N VAL A 234 38.07 -9.11 -22.24
CA VAL A 234 37.20 -9.58 -21.15
C VAL A 234 36.04 -10.38 -21.71
N ALA A 235 35.41 -9.92 -22.80
CA ALA A 235 34.32 -10.65 -23.45
C ALA A 235 34.73 -12.06 -23.89
N SER A 236 35.93 -12.21 -24.44
CA SER A 236 36.46 -13.51 -24.90
C SER A 236 36.97 -14.41 -23.77
N SER A 237 37.46 -13.83 -22.67
CA SER A 237 38.04 -14.61 -21.56
C SER A 237 37.04 -14.92 -20.43
N PHE A 238 35.95 -14.15 -20.32
CA PHE A 238 34.98 -14.35 -19.26
C PHE A 238 34.18 -15.64 -19.46
N ALA A 239 34.33 -16.57 -18.52
CA ALA A 239 33.51 -17.77 -18.42
C ALA A 239 32.66 -17.71 -17.16
N ALA A 240 31.34 -17.67 -17.34
CA ALA A 240 30.39 -17.75 -16.24
C ALA A 240 30.51 -19.09 -15.50
N LYS A 241 30.42 -19.04 -14.17
CA LYS A 241 30.46 -20.22 -13.30
C LYS A 241 29.10 -20.41 -12.64
N ALA A 242 28.73 -21.67 -12.37
CA ALA A 242 27.61 -21.93 -11.47
C ALA A 242 27.97 -21.40 -10.06
N GLY A 243 27.04 -20.68 -9.44
CA GLY A 243 27.17 -20.15 -8.09
C GLY A 243 26.35 -20.94 -7.07
N LYS A 244 26.37 -20.51 -5.80
CA LYS A 244 25.46 -21.00 -4.75
C LYS A 244 24.00 -20.67 -5.04
N GLN A 245 23.76 -19.50 -5.64
CA GLN A 245 22.45 -18.92 -5.93
C GLN A 245 22.29 -18.58 -7.42
N ILE A 246 23.35 -18.13 -8.09
CA ILE A 246 23.37 -17.82 -9.51
C ILE A 246 23.30 -19.12 -10.32
N LYS A 247 22.24 -19.27 -11.11
CA LYS A 247 22.00 -20.39 -12.03
C LYS A 247 22.61 -20.14 -13.40
N SER A 248 22.46 -18.93 -13.92
CA SER A 248 23.11 -18.50 -15.15
C SER A 248 23.56 -17.05 -15.04
N LEU A 249 24.66 -16.74 -15.71
CA LEU A 249 25.20 -15.40 -15.86
C LEU A 249 25.69 -15.25 -17.30
N LYS A 250 25.17 -14.26 -18.02
CA LYS A 250 25.60 -13.92 -19.38
C LYS A 250 26.10 -12.50 -19.41
N LEU A 251 27.26 -12.29 -20.03
CA LEU A 251 27.89 -10.99 -20.23
C LEU A 251 27.84 -10.65 -21.73
N GLU A 252 27.27 -9.50 -22.08
CA GLU A 252 27.05 -9.09 -23.47
C GLU A 252 27.54 -7.65 -23.69
N ALA A 253 28.21 -7.41 -24.81
CA ALA A 253 28.48 -6.05 -25.29
C ALA A 253 27.24 -5.50 -26.00
N ASN A 254 26.92 -4.23 -25.77
CA ASN A 254 25.83 -3.53 -26.46
C ASN A 254 26.24 -2.07 -26.74
N GLY A 255 27.03 -1.87 -27.80
CA GLY A 255 27.61 -0.57 -28.13
C GLY A 255 28.53 -0.05 -27.02
N ASN A 256 28.23 1.15 -26.51
CA ASN A 256 28.94 1.75 -25.37
C ASN A 256 28.42 1.25 -24.00
N ARG A 257 27.72 0.12 -23.97
CA ARG A 257 27.16 -0.48 -22.75
C ARG A 257 27.57 -1.93 -22.59
N THR A 258 27.55 -2.38 -21.34
CA THR A 258 27.74 -3.78 -20.94
C THR A 258 26.46 -4.26 -20.28
N VAL A 259 25.98 -5.44 -20.69
CA VAL A 259 24.75 -6.03 -20.18
C VAL A 259 25.07 -7.35 -19.49
N LEU A 260 24.65 -7.49 -18.24
CA LEU A 260 24.72 -8.73 -17.47
C LEU A 260 23.32 -9.27 -17.26
N ARG A 261 23.06 -10.50 -17.71
CA ARG A 261 21.81 -11.21 -17.46
C ARG A 261 22.05 -12.32 -16.46
N LEU A 262 21.34 -12.28 -15.34
CA LEU A 262 21.47 -13.22 -14.22
C LEU A 262 20.15 -13.94 -13.99
N SER A 263 20.20 -15.26 -13.86
CA SER A 263 19.09 -16.05 -13.29
C SER A 263 19.53 -16.68 -11.98
N TYR A 264 18.59 -16.83 -11.05
CA TYR A 264 18.84 -17.36 -9.71
C TYR A 264 17.58 -18.03 -9.14
N ALA A 265 17.62 -18.54 -7.91
CA ALA A 265 16.45 -19.16 -7.29
C ALA A 265 15.31 -18.14 -7.07
N ASN A 266 14.05 -18.57 -7.25
CA ASN A 266 12.89 -17.68 -7.14
C ASN A 266 12.84 -16.97 -5.78
N GLY A 267 12.56 -15.67 -5.80
CA GLY A 267 12.35 -14.84 -4.61
C GLY A 267 13.58 -14.11 -4.09
N LEU A 268 14.77 -14.33 -4.67
CA LEU A 268 15.94 -13.48 -4.41
C LEU A 268 15.85 -12.17 -5.20
N ARG A 269 16.56 -11.14 -4.72
CA ARG A 269 16.84 -9.93 -5.49
C ARG A 269 18.31 -9.55 -5.33
N PRO A 270 19.03 -9.23 -6.41
CA PRO A 270 20.42 -8.82 -6.29
C PRO A 270 20.51 -7.44 -5.63
N ARG A 271 21.49 -7.27 -4.75
CA ARG A 271 21.93 -5.95 -4.30
C ARG A 271 23.04 -5.49 -5.22
N VAL A 272 22.84 -4.38 -5.92
CA VAL A 272 23.86 -3.76 -6.78
C VAL A 272 24.31 -2.46 -6.15
N TRP A 273 25.62 -2.26 -6.04
CA TRP A 273 26.22 -1.10 -5.39
C TRP A 273 27.65 -0.86 -5.89
N SER A 274 28.19 0.33 -5.65
CA SER A 274 29.49 0.75 -6.18
C SER A 274 30.55 0.96 -5.10
N LEU A 275 31.82 0.80 -5.46
CA LEU A 275 32.99 1.16 -4.65
C LEU A 275 33.91 2.09 -5.46
N ASP A 276 34.64 2.95 -4.77
CA ASP A 276 35.78 3.70 -5.31
C ASP A 276 37.11 2.95 -5.06
N ASN A 277 38.19 3.50 -5.63
CA ASN A 277 39.59 3.14 -5.36
C ASN A 277 39.88 1.62 -5.32
N PRO A 278 39.84 0.90 -6.47
CA PRO A 278 39.42 1.36 -7.79
C PRO A 278 37.89 1.27 -8.00
N ASN A 279 37.39 1.95 -9.03
CA ASN A 279 35.97 1.95 -9.40
C ASN A 279 35.48 0.53 -9.68
N ARG A 280 34.51 0.09 -8.88
CA ARG A 280 33.94 -1.27 -8.98
C ARG A 280 32.43 -1.23 -8.85
N LEU A 281 31.76 -2.05 -9.65
CA LEU A 281 30.36 -2.38 -9.43
C LEU A 281 30.24 -3.80 -8.86
N LEU A 282 29.49 -3.95 -7.78
CA LEU A 282 29.29 -5.20 -7.06
C LEU A 282 27.84 -5.63 -7.20
N ILE A 283 27.63 -6.90 -7.53
CA ILE A 283 26.31 -7.53 -7.62
C ILE A 283 26.29 -8.70 -6.65
N ASP A 284 25.56 -8.55 -5.56
CA ASP A 284 25.41 -9.54 -4.50
C ASP A 284 24.08 -10.28 -4.66
N VAL A 285 24.13 -11.58 -4.95
CA VAL A 285 22.95 -12.44 -5.03
C VAL A 285 22.81 -13.18 -3.70
N ARG A 286 21.91 -12.68 -2.84
CA ARG A 286 21.76 -13.12 -1.45
C ARG A 286 20.31 -13.10 -0.94
N PRO A 287 19.91 -13.96 0.01
CA PRO A 287 18.55 -13.99 0.56
C PRO A 287 18.16 -12.76 1.41
N ASP A 288 19.15 -12.02 1.91
CA ASP A 288 19.01 -10.87 2.80
C ASP A 288 19.49 -9.58 2.13
N SER A 289 18.96 -9.28 0.94
CA SER A 289 19.41 -8.16 0.09
C SER A 289 18.77 -6.80 0.36
N LEU A 290 17.84 -6.69 1.33
CA LEU A 290 17.25 -5.41 1.72
C LEU A 290 18.34 -4.46 2.23
N VAL A 291 18.41 -3.28 1.62
CA VAL A 291 19.19 -2.14 2.12
C VAL A 291 18.35 -1.41 3.16
N GLU A 292 18.85 -1.31 4.39
CA GLU A 292 18.18 -0.54 5.43
C GLU A 292 18.26 0.96 5.12
N ARG A 293 17.18 1.68 5.38
CA ARG A 293 17.04 3.12 5.08
C ARG A 293 16.17 3.80 6.11
N ASN A 294 16.45 5.07 6.37
CA ASN A 294 15.66 5.97 7.18
C ASN A 294 15.80 7.41 6.65
N ILE A 295 14.91 7.78 5.74
CA ILE A 295 14.94 9.05 5.01
C ILE A 295 13.72 9.88 5.39
N LEU A 296 13.95 11.06 5.97
CA LEU A 296 12.92 12.10 6.04
C LEU A 296 12.72 12.66 4.63
N TRP A 297 11.70 12.16 3.93
CA TRP A 297 11.51 12.42 2.50
C TRP A 297 10.82 13.77 2.27
N ALA A 298 9.76 14.05 3.03
CA ALA A 298 9.12 15.35 3.12
C ALA A 298 8.82 15.68 4.59
N PRO A 299 8.52 16.95 4.95
CA PRO A 299 8.00 17.23 6.29
C PRO A 299 6.78 16.32 6.56
N GLY A 300 6.77 15.65 7.71
CA GLY A 300 5.72 14.69 8.05
C GLY A 300 5.70 13.39 7.25
N VAL A 301 6.66 13.11 6.36
CA VAL A 301 6.71 11.86 5.57
C VAL A 301 8.09 11.22 5.63
N ARG A 302 8.19 10.08 6.30
CA ARG A 302 9.45 9.35 6.52
C ARG A 302 9.41 7.97 5.87
N TRP A 303 10.38 7.71 5.00
CA TRP A 303 10.61 6.40 4.39
C TRP A 303 11.57 5.57 5.25
N GLN A 304 11.15 4.36 5.61
CA GLN A 304 11.97 3.41 6.35
C GLN A 304 12.00 2.04 5.69
N GLN A 305 13.19 1.43 5.67
CA GLN A 305 13.40 0.03 5.30
C GLN A 305 14.23 -0.63 6.38
N ARG A 306 13.75 -1.75 6.92
CA ARG A 306 14.49 -2.48 7.94
C ARG A 306 14.12 -3.94 7.97
N TRP A 307 15.00 -4.74 8.54
CA TRP A 307 14.65 -6.09 8.91
C TRP A 307 13.91 -6.16 10.24
N VAL A 308 12.85 -6.95 10.31
CA VAL A 308 12.15 -7.26 11.56
C VAL A 308 12.27 -8.74 11.86
N GLN A 309 12.85 -9.06 13.03
CA GLN A 309 12.97 -10.42 13.53
C GLN A 309 11.74 -10.78 14.37
N ILE A 310 11.11 -11.90 14.02
CA ILE A 310 10.14 -12.62 14.87
C ILE A 310 10.61 -14.07 15.06
N ASN A 311 9.88 -14.85 15.86
CA ASN A 311 10.29 -16.22 16.19
C ASN A 311 10.39 -17.13 14.95
N SER A 312 9.55 -16.90 13.94
CA SER A 312 9.49 -17.73 12.72
C SER A 312 10.39 -17.25 11.58
N GLY A 313 11.12 -16.15 11.75
CA GLY A 313 12.06 -15.65 10.74
C GLY A 313 12.28 -14.15 10.76
N ARG A 314 13.09 -13.70 9.79
CA ARG A 314 13.48 -12.30 9.59
C ARG A 314 12.83 -11.77 8.32
N PHE A 315 12.04 -10.71 8.43
CA PHE A 315 11.23 -10.18 7.34
C PHE A 315 11.72 -8.79 6.91
N PRO A 316 11.77 -8.52 5.59
CA PRO A 316 12.01 -7.17 5.11
C PRO A 316 10.72 -6.36 5.25
N VAL A 317 10.81 -5.22 5.92
CA VAL A 317 9.69 -4.29 6.07
C VAL A 317 10.05 -2.97 5.41
N VAL A 318 9.18 -2.51 4.50
CA VAL A 318 9.25 -1.20 3.88
C VAL A 318 8.04 -0.39 4.36
N LYS A 319 8.27 0.74 5.02
CA LYS A 319 7.27 1.58 5.67
C LYS A 319 7.39 3.03 5.20
N LEU A 320 6.25 3.68 4.98
CA LEU A 320 6.10 5.12 5.03
C LEU A 320 5.38 5.48 6.33
N GLU A 321 6.02 6.31 7.14
CA GLU A 321 5.37 6.93 8.29
C GLU A 321 4.93 8.34 7.90
N VAL A 322 3.65 8.63 8.11
CA VAL A 322 2.99 9.86 7.68
C VAL A 322 2.37 10.52 8.89
N ASP A 323 2.71 11.78 9.13
CA ASP A 323 2.10 12.62 10.14
C ASP A 323 0.96 13.44 9.53
N PRO A 324 -0.31 13.03 9.71
CA PRO A 324 -1.45 13.79 9.22
C PRO A 324 -1.63 15.18 9.88
N ARG A 325 -0.93 15.46 10.99
CA ARG A 325 -0.97 16.78 11.66
C ARG A 325 -0.02 17.78 11.01
N GLN A 326 0.92 17.31 10.19
CA GLN A 326 1.85 18.17 9.48
C GLN A 326 1.07 19.05 8.49
N PRO A 327 1.18 20.39 8.56
CA PRO A 327 0.53 21.28 7.61
C PRO A 327 0.89 20.93 6.16
N GLY A 328 -0.14 20.83 5.32
CA GLY A 328 -0.03 20.48 3.91
C GLY A 328 0.00 18.98 3.62
N VAL A 329 0.11 18.10 4.61
CA VAL A 329 0.02 16.64 4.42
C VAL A 329 -1.44 16.19 4.54
N SER A 330 -1.91 15.36 3.60
CA SER A 330 -3.22 14.72 3.71
C SER A 330 -3.21 13.29 3.18
N LEU A 331 -4.09 12.45 3.72
CA LEU A 331 -4.31 11.09 3.25
C LEU A 331 -5.75 10.92 2.77
N ARG A 332 -5.93 10.26 1.62
CA ARG A 332 -7.26 9.96 1.05
C ARG A 332 -7.30 8.50 0.60
N PRO A 333 -8.43 7.79 0.76
CA PRO A 333 -8.68 6.63 -0.10
C PRO A 333 -8.62 7.09 -1.55
N ILE A 334 -8.11 6.27 -2.46
CA ILE A 334 -8.04 6.56 -3.89
C ILE A 334 -8.59 5.37 -4.66
N VAL A 335 -9.27 5.62 -5.78
CA VAL A 335 -9.78 4.56 -6.68
C VAL A 335 -9.15 4.67 -8.06
N SER A 336 -9.04 3.53 -8.75
CA SER A 336 -8.34 3.41 -10.02
C SER A 336 -9.04 4.13 -11.16
N SER A 337 -10.37 4.21 -11.15
CA SER A 337 -11.17 4.86 -12.20
C SER A 337 -11.58 6.27 -11.78
N SER A 338 -11.61 7.21 -12.73
CA SER A 338 -12.10 8.58 -12.53
C SER A 338 -13.58 8.76 -12.83
N THR A 339 -14.27 7.74 -13.33
CA THR A 339 -15.65 7.82 -13.84
C THR A 339 -16.65 6.89 -13.14
N GLY A 340 -16.20 6.16 -12.13
CA GLY A 340 -17.03 5.27 -11.31
C GLY A 340 -16.21 4.19 -10.59
N ASN A 341 -16.90 3.18 -10.06
CA ASN A 341 -16.35 2.11 -9.22
C ASN A 341 -16.05 0.80 -9.96
N VAL A 342 -15.94 0.87 -11.28
CA VAL A 342 -15.55 -0.29 -12.10
C VAL A 342 -14.17 0.01 -12.66
N GLY A 343 -13.18 -0.80 -12.29
CA GLY A 343 -11.85 -0.68 -12.85
C GLY A 343 -10.75 -1.23 -11.96
N THR A 344 -9.60 -1.49 -12.57
CA THR A 344 -8.33 -1.67 -11.87
C THR A 344 -7.24 -0.97 -12.64
N ALA A 345 -6.22 -0.46 -11.94
CA ALA A 345 -5.04 0.13 -12.56
C ALA A 345 -3.81 -0.15 -11.69
N PRO A 346 -2.58 -0.09 -12.25
CA PRO A 346 -1.39 0.00 -11.42
C PRO A 346 -1.53 1.12 -10.39
N LEU A 347 -1.14 0.86 -9.15
CA LEU A 347 -1.24 1.86 -8.07
C LEU A 347 -0.47 3.13 -8.41
N SER A 348 0.73 2.99 -9.00
CA SER A 348 1.56 4.10 -9.48
C SER A 348 0.83 4.98 -10.48
N ALA A 349 0.14 4.40 -11.48
CA ALA A 349 -0.62 5.16 -12.46
C ALA A 349 -1.80 5.92 -11.80
N THR A 350 -2.42 5.33 -10.79
CA THR A 350 -3.53 5.95 -10.05
C THR A 350 -3.05 7.18 -9.28
N ILE A 351 -1.99 7.04 -8.47
CA ILE A 351 -1.49 8.15 -7.65
C ILE A 351 -0.80 9.25 -8.48
N GLN A 352 -0.13 8.89 -9.58
CA GLN A 352 0.44 9.86 -10.52
C GLN A 352 -0.65 10.73 -11.16
N ARG A 353 -1.75 10.12 -11.62
CA ARG A 353 -2.91 10.86 -12.15
C ARG A 353 -3.51 11.81 -11.12
N LEU A 354 -3.50 11.42 -9.85
CA LEU A 354 -4.02 12.23 -8.74
C LEU A 354 -2.99 13.22 -8.19
N GLU A 355 -1.79 13.30 -8.76
CA GLU A 355 -0.71 14.18 -8.32
C GLU A 355 -0.30 14.00 -6.85
N GLY A 356 -0.37 12.77 -6.34
CA GLY A 356 0.10 12.44 -4.98
C GLY A 356 1.56 11.95 -4.95
N ILE A 357 2.19 12.09 -3.78
CA ILE A 357 3.60 11.70 -3.59
C ILE A 357 3.77 10.23 -3.21
N ALA A 358 2.79 9.61 -2.58
CA ALA A 358 2.90 8.25 -2.08
C ALA A 358 1.56 7.53 -2.10
N ALA A 359 1.59 6.20 -2.18
CA ALA A 359 0.39 5.39 -2.04
C ALA A 359 0.69 3.96 -1.59
N ILE A 360 -0.27 3.35 -0.90
CA ILE A 360 -0.29 1.91 -0.63
C ILE A 360 -1.58 1.29 -1.20
N ASN A 361 -1.51 0.05 -1.70
CA ASN A 361 -2.73 -0.67 -2.06
C ASN A 361 -3.58 -0.98 -0.81
N ALA A 362 -4.89 -1.08 -0.97
CA ALA A 362 -5.80 -0.96 0.16
C ALA A 362 -6.86 -2.08 0.24
N GLY A 363 -8.14 -1.77 0.03
CA GLY A 363 -9.26 -2.68 0.20
C GLY A 363 -9.37 -3.75 -0.89
N PHE A 364 -10.07 -4.83 -0.56
CA PHE A 364 -10.31 -5.95 -1.48
C PHE A 364 -11.23 -5.56 -2.64
N PHE A 365 -11.10 -6.29 -3.74
CA PHE A 365 -11.93 -6.15 -4.93
C PHE A 365 -12.04 -7.49 -5.65
N ASN A 366 -13.05 -7.63 -6.50
CA ASN A 366 -13.18 -8.79 -7.37
C ASN A 366 -12.41 -8.55 -8.66
N ARG A 367 -11.34 -9.31 -8.90
CA ARG A 367 -10.48 -9.16 -10.08
C ARG A 367 -11.17 -9.44 -11.44
N ASN A 368 -12.27 -10.19 -11.45
CA ASN A 368 -12.93 -10.60 -12.69
C ASN A 368 -13.85 -9.49 -13.21
N ASN A 369 -14.65 -8.88 -12.34
CA ASN A 369 -15.57 -7.81 -12.69
C ASN A 369 -15.09 -6.41 -12.23
N GLN A 370 -13.93 -6.35 -11.56
CA GLN A 370 -13.23 -5.13 -11.17
C GLN A 370 -14.04 -4.23 -10.21
N LEU A 371 -14.84 -4.85 -9.33
CA LEU A 371 -15.72 -4.16 -8.38
C LEU A 371 -15.15 -4.16 -6.95
N PRO A 372 -15.38 -3.10 -6.15
CA PRO A 372 -14.91 -3.02 -4.77
C PRO A 372 -15.66 -3.98 -3.85
N LEU A 373 -14.96 -4.51 -2.84
CA LEU A 373 -15.47 -5.45 -1.83
C LEU A 373 -15.15 -4.98 -0.41
N GLY A 374 -15.68 -3.81 -0.03
CA GLY A 374 -15.54 -3.27 1.32
C GLY A 374 -15.64 -1.75 1.37
N ALA A 375 -15.54 -1.22 2.60
CA ALA A 375 -15.71 0.20 2.86
C ALA A 375 -14.68 1.06 2.10
N ILE A 376 -15.16 2.07 1.39
CA ILE A 376 -14.38 3.18 0.88
C ILE A 376 -15.25 4.43 1.09
N ARG A 377 -14.87 5.26 2.05
CA ARG A 377 -15.51 6.55 2.34
C ARG A 377 -14.49 7.65 2.17
N SER A 378 -14.78 8.64 1.36
CA SER A 378 -13.93 9.83 1.23
C SER A 378 -14.79 11.07 1.30
N GLU A 379 -14.33 12.08 2.05
CA GLU A 379 -15.08 13.33 2.25
C GLU A 379 -16.52 13.06 2.70
N SER A 380 -16.66 12.12 3.63
CA SER A 380 -17.94 11.66 4.18
C SER A 380 -18.87 10.94 3.19
N ARG A 381 -18.49 10.79 1.91
CA ARG A 381 -19.25 10.08 0.87
C ARG A 381 -18.86 8.61 0.79
N TRP A 382 -19.85 7.73 0.78
CA TRP A 382 -19.66 6.28 0.63
C TRP A 382 -19.46 5.89 -0.84
N ILE A 383 -18.21 5.85 -1.26
CA ILE A 383 -17.83 5.30 -2.56
C ILE A 383 -18.17 3.81 -2.60
N SER A 384 -17.88 3.05 -1.55
CA SER A 384 -18.33 1.66 -1.39
C SER A 384 -18.62 1.35 0.08
N GLY A 385 -19.69 0.60 0.36
CA GLY A 385 -20.12 0.27 1.72
C GLY A 385 -19.31 -0.87 2.36
N PRO A 386 -19.25 -0.95 3.70
CA PRO A 386 -18.62 -2.05 4.42
C PRO A 386 -19.34 -3.38 4.16
N ILE A 387 -18.61 -4.48 4.29
CA ILE A 387 -19.12 -5.84 4.13
C ILE A 387 -18.62 -6.72 5.27
N LEU A 388 -19.40 -7.75 5.62
CA LEU A 388 -18.96 -8.88 6.46
C LEU A 388 -18.40 -8.48 7.85
N ASN A 389 -18.75 -7.29 8.34
CA ASN A 389 -18.22 -6.71 9.58
C ASN A 389 -16.67 -6.74 9.63
N ARG A 390 -16.02 -6.49 8.49
CA ARG A 390 -14.55 -6.52 8.37
C ARG A 390 -13.89 -5.34 9.07
N GLY A 391 -12.61 -5.52 9.38
CA GLY A 391 -11.74 -4.47 9.87
C GLY A 391 -11.65 -3.29 8.91
N ALA A 392 -11.69 -2.09 9.46
CA ALA A 392 -11.57 -0.82 8.77
C ALA A 392 -10.75 0.16 9.60
N ILE A 393 -10.18 1.16 8.92
CA ILE A 393 -9.57 2.34 9.52
C ILE A 393 -10.39 3.57 9.13
N GLY A 394 -10.67 4.43 10.10
CA GLY A 394 -11.22 5.77 9.90
C GLY A 394 -10.20 6.82 10.32
N TRP A 395 -10.08 7.92 9.57
CA TRP A 395 -9.20 9.04 9.91
C TRP A 395 -9.73 10.39 9.42
N ASN A 396 -9.16 11.47 9.94
CA ASN A 396 -9.43 12.84 9.53
C ASN A 396 -8.13 13.63 9.28
N ASP A 397 -8.27 14.89 8.88
CA ASP A 397 -7.15 15.78 8.56
C ASP A 397 -6.53 16.47 9.79
N THR A 398 -7.04 16.18 11.00
CA THR A 398 -6.45 16.65 12.26
C THR A 398 -5.55 15.60 12.92
N GLY A 399 -5.43 14.43 12.29
CA GLY A 399 -4.57 13.34 12.72
C GLY A 399 -5.20 12.37 13.72
N GLU A 400 -6.50 12.43 13.92
CA GLU A 400 -7.22 11.39 14.65
C GLU A 400 -7.47 10.19 13.74
N ALA A 401 -7.33 8.98 14.29
CA ALA A 401 -7.63 7.75 13.57
C ALA A 401 -8.15 6.67 14.52
N THR A 402 -9.10 5.86 14.03
CA THR A 402 -9.61 4.66 14.69
C THR A 402 -9.42 3.44 13.81
N VAL A 403 -9.25 2.27 14.42
CA VAL A 403 -9.21 0.98 13.70
C VAL A 403 -10.08 -0.02 14.44
N GLY A 404 -10.99 -0.67 13.73
CA GLY A 404 -11.94 -1.62 14.31
C GLY A 404 -12.79 -2.31 13.27
N HIS A 405 -13.68 -3.19 13.69
CA HIS A 405 -14.71 -3.76 12.81
C HIS A 405 -15.75 -2.72 12.46
N LEU A 406 -16.23 -2.74 11.21
CA LEU A 406 -17.17 -1.75 10.70
C LEU A 406 -18.33 -2.41 9.98
N SER A 407 -19.53 -1.95 10.30
CA SER A 407 -20.74 -2.16 9.50
C SER A 407 -21.49 -0.85 9.29
N LEU A 408 -22.30 -0.80 8.24
CA LEU A 408 -23.16 0.32 7.90
C LEU A 408 -24.59 -0.21 7.85
N GLN A 409 -25.46 0.34 8.69
CA GLN A 409 -26.88 0.04 8.67
C GLN A 409 -27.59 1.20 8.01
N GLU A 410 -28.13 0.98 6.82
CA GLU A 410 -29.01 1.94 6.16
C GLU A 410 -30.45 1.46 6.25
N THR A 411 -31.32 2.34 6.70
CA THR A 411 -32.75 2.07 6.84
C THR A 411 -33.53 3.00 5.93
N LEU A 412 -34.32 2.39 5.05
CA LEU A 412 -35.27 3.03 4.17
C LEU A 412 -36.68 2.93 4.79
N MET A 413 -37.30 4.07 5.05
CA MET A 413 -38.69 4.19 5.48
C MET A 413 -39.55 4.59 4.28
N THR A 414 -40.64 3.88 4.04
CA THR A 414 -41.62 4.26 3.01
C THR A 414 -42.68 5.19 3.60
N SER A 415 -43.40 5.93 2.75
CA SER A 415 -44.58 6.70 3.15
C SER A 415 -45.71 5.85 3.73
N GLY A 416 -45.72 4.54 3.47
CA GLY A 416 -46.63 3.58 4.08
C GLY A 416 -46.19 3.08 5.46
N GLY A 417 -45.06 3.57 5.99
CA GLY A 417 -44.53 3.20 7.31
C GLY A 417 -43.72 1.91 7.32
N GLN A 418 -43.51 1.24 6.18
CA GLN A 418 -42.68 0.06 6.10
C GLN A 418 -41.19 0.42 6.26
N ARG A 419 -40.45 -0.45 6.95
CA ARG A 419 -39.02 -0.32 7.19
C ARG A 419 -38.24 -1.39 6.43
N LEU A 420 -37.33 -0.97 5.56
CA LEU A 420 -36.42 -1.86 4.83
C LEU A 420 -34.97 -1.56 5.23
N VAL A 421 -34.16 -2.60 5.42
CA VAL A 421 -32.73 -2.45 5.72
C VAL A 421 -31.94 -2.76 4.46
N MET A 422 -31.04 -1.87 4.07
CA MET A 422 -30.18 -2.11 2.91
C MET A 422 -29.15 -3.18 3.24
N GLN A 423 -29.02 -4.16 2.36
CA GLN A 423 -28.01 -5.21 2.45
C GLN A 423 -26.60 -4.67 2.15
N SER A 424 -26.49 -3.75 1.19
CA SER A 424 -25.23 -3.11 0.85
C SER A 424 -25.45 -1.80 0.07
N THR A 425 -24.38 -1.02 -0.02
CA THR A 425 -24.35 0.26 -0.71
C THR A 425 -23.12 0.29 -1.60
N ASN A 426 -23.28 0.61 -2.89
CA ASN A 426 -22.20 0.76 -3.86
C ASN A 426 -21.16 -0.38 -3.81
N SER A 427 -21.62 -1.62 -3.67
CA SER A 427 -20.75 -2.77 -3.45
C SER A 427 -20.81 -3.78 -4.59
N GLY A 428 -19.68 -4.41 -4.88
CA GLY A 428 -19.60 -5.62 -5.68
C GLY A 428 -19.90 -6.90 -4.89
N TYR A 429 -20.09 -6.80 -3.56
CA TYR A 429 -20.48 -7.93 -2.72
C TYR A 429 -22.00 -8.11 -2.77
N VAL A 430 -22.43 -9.08 -3.57
CA VAL A 430 -23.85 -9.35 -3.82
C VAL A 430 -24.40 -10.44 -2.90
N GLY A 431 -25.65 -10.26 -2.49
CA GLY A 431 -26.42 -11.21 -1.69
C GLY A 431 -27.92 -10.96 -1.84
N ALA A 432 -28.74 -11.81 -1.23
CA ALA A 432 -30.19 -11.61 -1.17
C ALA A 432 -30.55 -10.36 -0.35
N GLY A 433 -31.63 -9.68 -0.74
CA GLY A 433 -32.12 -8.44 -0.14
C GLY A 433 -32.05 -7.23 -1.09
N VAL A 434 -32.02 -6.03 -0.52
CA VAL A 434 -32.04 -4.75 -1.26
C VAL A 434 -30.68 -4.08 -1.17
N ALA A 435 -30.02 -3.85 -2.31
CA ALA A 435 -28.79 -3.07 -2.39
C ALA A 435 -29.06 -1.67 -2.96
N ARG A 436 -28.24 -0.69 -2.59
CA ARG A 436 -28.37 0.70 -3.04
C ARG A 436 -27.18 1.12 -3.89
N TYR A 437 -27.42 1.75 -5.03
CA TYR A 437 -26.39 2.30 -5.91
C TYR A 437 -26.62 3.80 -6.14
N THR A 438 -25.66 4.62 -5.73
CA THR A 438 -25.69 6.10 -5.84
C THR A 438 -24.81 6.57 -6.99
N PRO A 439 -24.82 7.88 -7.35
CA PRO A 439 -23.89 8.43 -8.32
C PRO A 439 -22.39 8.19 -7.99
N ASP A 440 -22.04 7.90 -6.74
CA ASP A 440 -20.68 7.50 -6.35
C ASP A 440 -20.26 6.15 -6.95
N TRP A 441 -21.21 5.28 -7.33
CA TRP A 441 -20.92 4.07 -8.09
C TRP A 441 -20.46 4.38 -9.53
N GLY A 442 -20.97 5.47 -10.11
CA GLY A 442 -20.80 5.86 -11.50
C GLY A 442 -22.12 6.30 -12.14
N ARG A 443 -22.10 6.55 -13.45
CA ARG A 443 -23.27 7.04 -14.21
C ARG A 443 -24.38 6.01 -14.40
N SER A 444 -24.06 4.73 -14.26
CA SER A 444 -24.99 3.65 -14.53
C SER A 444 -24.61 2.39 -13.75
N TYR A 445 -25.60 1.54 -13.56
CA TYR A 445 -25.47 0.22 -12.98
C TYR A 445 -25.67 -0.84 -14.06
N LYS A 446 -24.75 -1.80 -14.12
CA LYS A 446 -24.86 -2.99 -14.95
C LYS A 446 -25.15 -4.17 -14.03
N THR A 447 -26.22 -4.92 -14.31
CA THR A 447 -26.68 -6.00 -13.43
C THR A 447 -25.60 -7.04 -13.20
N ILE A 448 -25.41 -7.43 -11.94
CA ILE A 448 -24.34 -8.34 -11.50
C ILE A 448 -24.84 -9.78 -11.49
N LEU A 449 -26.08 -10.01 -11.04
CA LEU A 449 -26.73 -11.32 -11.02
C LEU A 449 -27.86 -11.42 -12.05
N ASP A 450 -28.24 -12.65 -12.35
CA ASP A 450 -29.49 -12.96 -13.04
C ASP A 450 -30.68 -12.61 -12.11
N ASP A 451 -31.81 -12.29 -12.71
CA ASP A 451 -33.08 -12.02 -12.02
C ASP A 451 -33.06 -10.87 -10.99
N GLU A 452 -32.41 -9.75 -11.33
CA GLU A 452 -32.43 -8.53 -10.52
C GLU A 452 -33.66 -7.66 -10.85
N VAL A 453 -34.29 -7.07 -9.83
CA VAL A 453 -35.28 -6.00 -10.03
C VAL A 453 -34.64 -4.68 -9.65
N VAL A 454 -34.52 -3.78 -10.63
CA VAL A 454 -33.92 -2.45 -10.46
C VAL A 454 -35.04 -1.42 -10.33
N ILE A 455 -35.02 -0.68 -9.24
CA ILE A 455 -36.00 0.35 -8.89
C ILE A 455 -35.28 1.69 -8.92
N THR A 456 -35.79 2.62 -9.72
CA THR A 456 -35.21 3.95 -9.88
C THR A 456 -35.88 4.91 -8.92
N VAL A 457 -35.08 5.60 -8.11
CA VAL A 457 -35.54 6.62 -7.16
C VAL A 457 -34.99 7.97 -7.60
N ARG A 458 -35.85 8.99 -7.67
CA ARG A 458 -35.47 10.39 -7.92
C ARG A 458 -36.16 11.29 -6.91
N GLN A 459 -35.43 12.24 -6.33
CA GLN A 459 -35.98 13.18 -5.34
C GLN A 459 -36.81 12.46 -4.26
N ASP A 460 -36.25 11.37 -3.72
CA ASP A 460 -36.87 10.55 -2.67
C ASP A 460 -38.22 9.90 -3.03
N ARG A 461 -38.48 9.70 -4.33
CA ARG A 461 -39.69 9.02 -4.83
C ARG A 461 -39.34 7.94 -5.85
N VAL A 462 -40.01 6.79 -5.78
CA VAL A 462 -39.88 5.73 -6.80
C VAL A 462 -40.51 6.20 -8.10
N VAL A 463 -39.75 6.14 -9.20
CA VAL A 463 -40.21 6.58 -10.53
C VAL A 463 -40.27 5.46 -11.57
N ASP A 464 -39.52 4.36 -11.37
CA ASP A 464 -39.50 3.22 -12.29
C ASP A 464 -39.14 1.93 -11.56
N GLN A 465 -39.59 0.80 -12.10
CA GLN A 465 -39.30 -0.54 -11.61
C GLN A 465 -39.17 -1.51 -12.79
N LYS A 466 -37.99 -2.12 -12.94
CA LYS A 466 -37.65 -2.98 -14.08
C LYS A 466 -37.02 -4.29 -13.63
N ARG A 467 -37.62 -5.41 -14.03
CA ARG A 467 -37.04 -6.76 -13.84
C ARG A 467 -36.10 -7.10 -14.98
N ILE A 468 -34.89 -7.55 -14.66
CA ILE A 468 -33.82 -7.90 -15.59
C ILE A 468 -33.42 -9.35 -15.34
N LEU A 469 -33.79 -10.22 -16.28
CA LEU A 469 -33.64 -11.67 -16.11
C LEU A 469 -32.19 -12.15 -16.24
N LYS A 470 -31.36 -11.47 -17.04
CA LYS A 470 -29.98 -11.88 -17.31
C LYS A 470 -28.97 -10.81 -16.90
N ALA A 471 -27.97 -11.23 -16.14
CA ALA A 471 -26.83 -10.41 -15.74
C ALA A 471 -26.12 -9.80 -16.94
N GLY A 472 -25.67 -8.56 -16.80
CA GLY A 472 -24.79 -7.90 -17.75
C GLY A 472 -25.38 -7.54 -19.12
N GLN A 473 -26.65 -7.82 -19.39
CA GLN A 473 -27.29 -7.46 -20.65
C GLN A 473 -27.87 -6.04 -20.66
N THR A 474 -28.31 -5.55 -19.51
CA THR A 474 -28.94 -4.24 -19.37
C THR A 474 -28.12 -3.34 -18.46
N THR A 475 -27.91 -2.12 -18.92
CA THR A 475 -27.34 -1.03 -18.13
C THR A 475 -28.48 -0.06 -17.78
N VAL A 476 -28.62 0.27 -16.50
CA VAL A 476 -29.63 1.20 -16.00
C VAL A 476 -28.94 2.50 -15.55
N PRO A 477 -29.32 3.68 -16.07
CA PRO A 477 -28.76 4.95 -15.61
C PRO A 477 -29.01 5.17 -14.11
N ILE A 478 -28.00 5.67 -13.40
CA ILE A 478 -28.17 6.11 -12.01
C ILE A 478 -28.52 7.61 -12.05
N PRO A 479 -29.71 8.03 -11.56
CA PRO A 479 -30.09 9.44 -11.57
C PRO A 479 -29.13 10.28 -10.73
N SER A 480 -28.73 11.46 -11.22
CA SER A 480 -27.85 12.37 -10.49
C SER A 480 -28.48 12.95 -9.23
N ASP A 481 -29.82 13.03 -9.17
CA ASP A 481 -30.66 13.51 -8.08
C ASP A 481 -31.37 12.37 -7.33
N GLY A 482 -30.75 11.18 -7.32
CA GLY A 482 -31.37 9.98 -6.79
C GLY A 482 -30.41 8.80 -6.67
N TYR A 483 -30.98 7.60 -6.76
CA TYR A 483 -30.24 6.35 -6.63
C TYR A 483 -31.06 5.18 -7.21
N LEU A 484 -30.42 4.02 -7.35
CA LEU A 484 -31.09 2.77 -7.68
C LEU A 484 -31.18 1.90 -6.43
N LEU A 485 -32.32 1.22 -6.26
CA LEU A 485 -32.46 0.06 -5.38
C LEU A 485 -32.47 -1.20 -6.24
N VAL A 486 -31.62 -2.16 -5.92
CA VAL A 486 -31.51 -3.43 -6.64
C VAL A 486 -31.94 -4.54 -5.70
N VAL A 487 -33.08 -5.15 -6.01
CA VAL A 487 -33.70 -6.23 -5.22
C VAL A 487 -33.27 -7.57 -5.79
N ARG A 488 -32.81 -8.47 -4.91
CA ARG A 488 -32.28 -9.79 -5.24
C ARG A 488 -32.91 -10.84 -4.33
N ALA A 489 -33.56 -11.86 -4.92
CA ALA A 489 -34.15 -12.98 -4.19
C ALA A 489 -35.10 -12.60 -3.03
N ASP A 490 -35.68 -11.39 -3.07
CA ASP A 490 -36.62 -10.88 -2.09
C ASP A 490 -37.75 -10.12 -2.80
N ASN A 491 -38.58 -10.84 -3.55
CA ASN A 491 -39.69 -10.22 -4.29
C ASN A 491 -40.79 -9.66 -3.37
N THR A 492 -40.74 -9.93 -2.05
CA THR A 492 -41.77 -9.51 -1.10
C THR A 492 -41.79 -8.00 -0.91
N VAL A 493 -40.65 -7.33 -1.08
CA VAL A 493 -40.51 -5.87 -0.92
C VAL A 493 -41.00 -5.09 -2.14
N LEU A 494 -41.26 -5.74 -3.28
CA LEU A 494 -41.57 -5.04 -4.54
C LEU A 494 -42.86 -4.22 -4.45
N ASN A 495 -43.89 -4.75 -3.76
CA ASN A 495 -45.15 -4.03 -3.55
C ASN A 495 -44.96 -2.80 -2.63
N THR A 496 -44.02 -2.87 -1.69
CA THR A 496 -43.69 -1.73 -0.80
C THR A 496 -42.89 -0.64 -1.50
N LEU A 497 -42.33 -0.93 -2.67
CA LEU A 497 -41.52 -0.03 -3.48
C LEU A 497 -42.19 0.22 -4.85
N ALA A 498 -43.52 0.26 -4.89
CA ALA A 498 -44.27 0.58 -6.10
C ALA A 498 -43.99 2.02 -6.57
N VAL A 499 -44.14 2.26 -7.87
CA VAL A 499 -43.99 3.60 -8.48
C VAL A 499 -44.88 4.61 -7.75
N GLY A 500 -44.30 5.76 -7.41
CA GLY A 500 -44.95 6.83 -6.68
C GLY A 500 -44.72 6.80 -5.16
N THR A 501 -44.17 5.72 -4.60
CA THR A 501 -43.84 5.63 -3.16
C THR A 501 -42.76 6.64 -2.78
N SER A 502 -43.00 7.42 -1.73
CA SER A 502 -42.00 8.32 -1.14
C SER A 502 -41.15 7.57 -0.13
N LEU A 503 -39.86 7.91 -0.07
CA LEU A 503 -38.83 7.19 0.65
C LEU A 503 -38.04 8.15 1.55
N GLN A 504 -37.65 7.71 2.73
CA GLN A 504 -36.73 8.43 3.60
C GLN A 504 -35.60 7.50 4.02
N LEU A 505 -34.36 7.89 3.75
CA LEU A 505 -33.18 7.07 4.03
C LEU A 505 -32.38 7.64 5.20
N THR A 506 -32.01 6.77 6.14
CA THR A 506 -31.12 7.07 7.25
C THR A 506 -29.96 6.06 7.29
N GLY A 507 -28.78 6.50 7.70
CA GLY A 507 -27.59 5.65 7.78
C GLY A 507 -26.83 5.84 9.09
N LEU A 508 -26.34 4.73 9.66
CA LEU A 508 -25.52 4.71 10.86
C LEU A 508 -24.36 3.72 10.70
N THR A 509 -23.16 4.12 11.10
CA THR A 509 -22.03 3.19 11.25
C THR A 509 -22.08 2.50 12.60
N GLN A 510 -21.71 1.22 12.64
CA GLN A 510 -21.45 0.52 13.90
C GLN A 510 -20.00 0.02 13.89
N PRO A 511 -19.16 0.44 14.87
CA PRO A 511 -19.49 1.39 15.94
C PRO A 511 -19.73 2.83 15.43
N ASP A 512 -20.42 3.63 16.24
CA ASP A 512 -20.81 5.01 15.89
C ASP A 512 -19.60 5.93 15.62
N GLU A 513 -18.45 5.60 16.22
CA GLU A 513 -17.23 6.38 16.15
C GLU A 513 -16.78 6.60 14.70
N PHE A 514 -17.01 5.62 13.82
CA PHE A 514 -16.69 5.73 12.40
C PHE A 514 -17.45 6.84 11.67
N SER A 515 -18.60 7.28 12.20
CA SER A 515 -19.40 8.34 11.58
C SER A 515 -18.65 9.69 11.55
N ARG A 516 -17.78 9.93 12.54
CA ARG A 516 -16.98 11.15 12.73
C ARG A 516 -15.83 11.29 11.72
N TYR A 517 -15.43 10.19 11.09
CA TYR A 517 -14.30 10.20 10.15
C TYR A 517 -14.79 10.38 8.72
N ALA A 518 -14.30 11.45 8.09
CA ALA A 518 -14.57 11.75 6.68
C ALA A 518 -13.91 10.73 5.74
N GLN A 519 -12.80 10.12 6.18
CA GLN A 519 -12.05 9.11 5.44
C GLN A 519 -12.19 7.77 6.14
N VAL A 520 -12.66 6.74 5.42
CA VAL A 520 -12.76 5.37 5.94
C VAL A 520 -12.34 4.39 4.85
N LEU A 521 -11.56 3.39 5.23
CA LEU A 521 -11.19 2.31 4.33
C LEU A 521 -11.28 0.95 5.04
N GLY A 522 -12.06 0.05 4.47
CA GLY A 522 -12.22 -1.33 4.91
C GLY A 522 -11.31 -2.28 4.14
N ALA A 523 -10.73 -3.23 4.86
CA ALA A 523 -9.96 -4.33 4.29
C ALA A 523 -10.09 -5.56 5.18
N GLY A 524 -9.10 -5.79 6.06
CA GLY A 524 -9.12 -6.84 7.05
C GLY A 524 -8.18 -8.01 6.73
N PRO A 525 -7.98 -8.92 7.71
CA PRO A 525 -8.53 -8.86 9.06
C PRO A 525 -7.90 -7.76 9.93
N LEU A 526 -8.60 -7.39 11.00
CA LEU A 526 -8.04 -6.58 12.09
C LEU A 526 -6.89 -7.37 12.74
N LEU A 527 -5.72 -6.74 12.89
CA LEU A 527 -4.53 -7.40 13.42
C LEU A 527 -4.31 -7.04 14.89
N LEU A 528 -4.28 -5.75 15.18
CA LEU A 528 -4.02 -5.20 16.51
C LEU A 528 -5.05 -4.16 16.89
N GLN A 529 -5.41 -4.17 18.17
CA GLN A 529 -6.16 -3.12 18.81
C GLN A 529 -5.56 -2.88 20.20
N ASN A 530 -5.26 -1.62 20.54
CA ASN A 530 -4.65 -1.24 21.82
C ASN A 530 -3.39 -2.06 22.18
N ARG A 531 -2.49 -2.22 21.20
CA ARG A 531 -1.23 -2.99 21.26
C ARG A 531 -1.38 -4.50 21.46
N ARG A 532 -2.62 -5.01 21.44
CA ARG A 532 -2.92 -6.45 21.60
C ARG A 532 -3.32 -7.04 20.26
N VAL A 533 -2.82 -8.25 19.98
CA VAL A 533 -3.24 -9.02 18.82
C VAL A 533 -4.69 -9.45 19.02
N VAL A 534 -5.57 -9.06 18.10
CA VAL A 534 -7.02 -9.37 18.10
C VAL A 534 -7.46 -10.14 16.86
N LEU A 535 -6.49 -10.68 16.12
CA LEU A 535 -6.67 -11.40 14.85
C LEU A 535 -7.72 -12.51 14.97
N ASN A 536 -8.85 -12.34 14.26
CA ASN A 536 -9.91 -13.34 14.12
C ASN A 536 -10.49 -13.30 12.68
N PRO A 537 -9.76 -13.86 11.69
CA PRO A 537 -10.19 -13.76 10.30
C PRO A 537 -11.47 -14.57 10.00
N GLN A 538 -11.79 -15.59 10.79
CA GLN A 538 -13.02 -16.36 10.65
C GLN A 538 -14.26 -15.51 10.99
N SER A 539 -14.21 -14.68 12.04
CA SER A 539 -15.33 -13.79 12.36
C SER A 539 -15.57 -12.73 11.28
N GLU A 540 -14.51 -12.35 10.57
CA GLU A 540 -14.53 -11.45 9.40
C GLU A 540 -14.80 -12.17 8.06
N ARG A 541 -15.21 -13.45 8.14
CA ARG A 541 -15.64 -14.30 7.03
C ARG A 541 -14.58 -14.46 5.93
N PHE A 542 -13.29 -14.45 6.28
CA PHE A 542 -12.23 -14.85 5.37
C PHE A 542 -12.22 -16.37 5.18
N SER A 543 -11.88 -16.82 3.97
CA SER A 543 -11.83 -18.25 3.64
C SER A 543 -10.65 -18.95 4.30
N THR A 544 -10.77 -20.26 4.55
CA THR A 544 -9.65 -21.08 5.08
C THR A 544 -8.39 -20.97 4.21
N ALA A 545 -8.55 -20.91 2.88
CA ALA A 545 -7.44 -20.76 1.95
C ALA A 545 -6.69 -19.44 2.17
N PHE A 546 -7.39 -18.32 2.31
CA PHE A 546 -6.78 -17.02 2.60
C PHE A 546 -6.11 -17.00 3.98
N ILE A 547 -6.73 -17.63 4.98
CA ILE A 547 -6.23 -17.67 6.35
C ILE A 547 -4.89 -18.42 6.45
N GLN A 548 -4.73 -19.50 5.67
CA GLN A 548 -3.52 -20.33 5.65
C GLN A 548 -2.44 -19.79 4.72
N GLU A 549 -2.73 -18.77 3.93
CA GLU A 549 -1.82 -18.25 2.92
C GLU A 549 -0.62 -17.51 3.54
N ALA A 550 0.58 -17.86 3.08
CA ALA A 550 1.81 -17.10 3.30
C ALA A 550 2.15 -16.33 2.01
N ALA A 551 2.04 -15.00 2.05
CA ALA A 551 2.20 -14.14 0.87
C ALA A 551 2.75 -12.78 1.29
N PRO A 552 3.26 -11.95 0.36
CA PRO A 552 3.46 -10.53 0.65
C PRO A 552 2.18 -9.89 1.18
N ARG A 553 2.30 -8.98 2.14
CA ARG A 553 1.16 -8.33 2.80
C ARG A 553 1.38 -6.82 2.85
N SER A 554 0.27 -6.08 2.74
CA SER A 554 0.18 -4.66 3.04
C SER A 554 -0.55 -4.44 4.35
N MET A 555 -0.21 -3.38 5.08
CA MET A 555 -0.80 -3.05 6.37
C MET A 555 -0.80 -1.54 6.58
N ILE A 556 -1.83 -1.06 7.27
CA ILE A 556 -1.87 0.27 7.85
C ILE A 556 -1.92 0.17 9.37
N ALA A 557 -1.21 1.04 10.07
CA ALA A 557 -1.14 1.05 11.52
C ALA A 557 -1.07 2.46 12.11
N THR A 558 -1.45 2.60 13.37
CA THR A 558 -1.26 3.82 14.18
C THR A 558 -0.05 3.62 15.10
N THR A 559 0.79 4.64 15.21
CA THR A 559 1.95 4.65 16.11
C THR A 559 1.59 5.23 17.47
N ALA A 560 2.50 5.15 18.45
CA ALA A 560 2.29 5.78 19.76
C ALA A 560 2.33 7.32 19.66
N GLU A 561 3.00 7.82 18.64
CA GLU A 561 3.22 9.24 18.35
C GLU A 561 2.02 9.88 17.63
N GLY A 562 0.98 9.10 17.30
CA GLY A 562 -0.20 9.56 16.57
C GLY A 562 0.01 9.70 15.06
N THR A 563 1.04 9.06 14.51
CA THR A 563 1.29 8.99 13.05
C THR A 563 0.67 7.73 12.44
N LEU A 564 0.47 7.75 11.12
CA LEU A 564 0.01 6.60 10.34
C LEU A 564 1.19 5.92 9.64
N ALA A 565 1.29 4.61 9.80
CA ALA A 565 2.29 3.78 9.14
C ALA A 565 1.65 2.98 7.99
N LEU A 566 2.04 3.29 6.75
CA LEU A 566 1.71 2.51 5.55
C LEU A 566 2.89 1.57 5.28
N LEU A 567 2.71 0.26 5.34
CA LEU A 567 3.83 -0.65 5.18
C LEU A 567 3.52 -1.92 4.43
N THR A 568 4.59 -2.50 3.88
CA THR A 568 4.56 -3.78 3.20
C THR A 568 5.61 -4.72 3.79
N VAL A 569 5.27 -6.00 3.80
CA VAL A 569 6.15 -7.07 4.25
C VAL A 569 6.22 -8.13 3.15
N HIS A 570 7.42 -8.40 2.66
CA HIS A 570 7.68 -9.39 1.61
C HIS A 570 8.20 -10.70 2.21
N ASN A 571 8.66 -11.59 1.32
CA ASN A 571 9.28 -12.86 1.68
C ASN A 571 10.35 -12.69 2.76
N ARG A 572 10.29 -13.53 3.80
CA ARG A 572 11.35 -13.61 4.80
C ARG A 572 12.66 -14.11 4.18
N VAL A 573 13.77 -13.93 4.89
CA VAL A 573 15.06 -14.53 4.52
C VAL A 573 14.88 -16.03 4.28
N SER A 574 15.12 -16.47 3.04
CA SER A 574 15.02 -17.86 2.61
C SER A 574 13.65 -18.53 2.81
N GLY A 575 12.54 -17.78 2.73
CA GLY A 575 11.20 -18.36 2.87
C GLY A 575 10.08 -17.52 2.25
N ALA A 576 8.84 -17.94 2.48
CA ALA A 576 7.66 -17.22 2.00
C ALA A 576 7.38 -15.94 2.81
N GLY A 577 6.45 -15.12 2.29
CA GLY A 577 5.91 -13.95 2.99
C GLY A 577 5.21 -14.31 4.31
N PRO A 578 4.76 -13.31 5.08
CA PRO A 578 4.12 -13.56 6.35
C PRO A 578 2.72 -14.17 6.18
N THR A 579 2.40 -15.11 7.06
CA THR A 579 1.00 -15.46 7.39
C THR A 579 0.32 -14.31 8.15
N LEU A 580 -1.00 -14.37 8.31
CA LEU A 580 -1.75 -13.37 9.09
C LEU A 580 -1.26 -13.26 10.55
N ALA A 581 -0.92 -14.39 11.18
CA ALA A 581 -0.39 -14.40 12.53
C ALA A 581 1.00 -13.74 12.62
N GLU A 582 1.84 -13.95 11.60
CA GLU A 582 3.19 -13.37 11.57
C GLU A 582 3.16 -11.88 11.29
N ILE A 583 2.28 -11.37 10.41
CA ILE A 583 2.15 -9.93 10.24
C ILE A 583 1.60 -9.24 11.49
N ALA A 584 0.70 -9.88 12.24
CA ALA A 584 0.26 -9.37 13.54
C ALA A 584 1.42 -9.32 14.56
N GLN A 585 2.29 -10.34 14.58
CA GLN A 585 3.49 -10.35 15.42
C GLN A 585 4.51 -9.28 15.00
N ILE A 586 4.74 -9.09 13.70
CA ILE A 586 5.60 -8.04 13.16
C ILE A 586 5.06 -6.68 13.62
N ALA A 587 3.76 -6.45 13.45
CA ALA A 587 3.13 -5.21 13.84
C ALA A 587 3.23 -4.94 15.36
N GLN A 588 3.08 -5.98 16.19
CA GLN A 588 3.32 -5.89 17.62
C GLN A 588 4.79 -5.58 17.95
N ARG A 589 5.74 -6.27 17.31
CA ARG A 589 7.19 -6.04 17.49
C ARG A 589 7.63 -4.65 17.08
N MET A 590 6.98 -4.08 16.08
CA MET A 590 7.23 -2.71 15.63
C MET A 590 6.61 -1.65 16.55
N GLY A 591 5.85 -2.04 17.58
CA GLY A 591 5.30 -1.13 18.59
C GLY A 591 4.02 -0.42 18.19
N PHE A 592 3.31 -0.87 17.16
CA PHE A 592 2.08 -0.23 16.72
C PHE A 592 0.94 -0.38 17.75
N VAL A 593 0.10 0.65 17.82
CA VAL A 593 -1.06 0.70 18.72
C VAL A 593 -2.23 -0.07 18.13
N ASN A 594 -2.65 0.29 16.91
CA ASN A 594 -3.65 -0.44 16.16
C ASN A 594 -3.11 -0.79 14.78
N ALA A 595 -3.54 -1.90 14.20
CA ALA A 595 -3.10 -2.31 12.87
C ALA A 595 -4.18 -3.10 12.13
N LEU A 596 -4.30 -2.84 10.83
CA LEU A 596 -5.24 -3.44 9.91
C LEU A 596 -4.51 -4.05 8.72
N ASN A 597 -4.76 -5.32 8.43
CA ASN A 597 -4.29 -5.94 7.20
C ASN A 597 -5.02 -5.35 5.99
N LEU A 598 -4.27 -5.06 4.94
CA LEU A 598 -4.78 -4.63 3.63
C LEU A 598 -4.70 -5.79 2.61
N ASP A 599 -5.18 -5.56 1.38
CA ASP A 599 -5.06 -6.55 0.31
C ASP A 599 -3.58 -6.94 0.07
N GLY A 600 -3.34 -8.21 -0.23
CA GLY A 600 -2.00 -8.82 -0.20
C GLY A 600 -1.53 -9.38 -1.54
N GLY A 601 -0.56 -10.28 -1.49
CA GLY A 601 -0.07 -11.02 -2.66
C GLY A 601 0.50 -10.11 -3.74
N SER A 602 0.06 -10.29 -4.98
CA SER A 602 0.47 -9.45 -6.12
C SER A 602 -0.02 -8.01 -6.02
N SER A 603 -1.06 -7.72 -5.23
CA SER A 603 -1.55 -6.35 -4.98
C SER A 603 -0.59 -5.54 -4.11
N THR A 604 0.17 -6.21 -3.24
CA THR A 604 1.10 -5.58 -2.26
C THR A 604 2.06 -4.62 -2.94
N THR A 605 1.80 -3.31 -2.80
CA THR A 605 2.51 -2.25 -3.52
C THR A 605 2.60 -1.01 -2.64
N LEU A 606 3.79 -0.44 -2.52
CA LEU A 606 4.06 0.83 -1.85
C LEU A 606 4.82 1.74 -2.80
N TYR A 607 4.22 2.88 -3.13
CA TYR A 607 4.74 3.88 -4.06
C TYR A 607 5.21 5.13 -3.30
N LEU A 608 6.31 5.73 -3.76
CA LEU A 608 6.79 7.04 -3.34
C LEU A 608 7.53 7.74 -4.49
N GLY A 609 7.21 8.99 -4.78
CA GLY A 609 8.06 9.91 -5.56
C GLY A 609 8.45 9.44 -6.96
N GLY A 610 7.66 8.58 -7.61
CA GLY A 610 7.95 8.05 -8.94
C GLY A 610 8.30 6.56 -8.99
N GLN A 611 8.54 5.90 -7.85
CA GLN A 611 9.00 4.50 -7.80
C GLN A 611 8.15 3.62 -6.88
N LEU A 612 8.24 2.30 -7.11
CA LEU A 612 7.75 1.30 -6.16
C LEU A 612 8.88 0.91 -5.21
N LEU A 613 8.69 1.14 -3.91
CA LEU A 613 9.73 0.93 -2.89
C LEU A 613 9.95 -0.55 -2.57
N ASN A 614 8.95 -1.39 -2.79
CA ASN A 614 8.92 -2.75 -2.26
C ASN A 614 9.04 -3.84 -3.34
N ARG A 615 8.91 -3.51 -4.63
CA ARG A 615 8.95 -4.49 -5.73
C ARG A 615 9.14 -3.86 -7.10
N SER A 616 9.60 -4.67 -8.07
CA SER A 616 9.55 -4.32 -9.49
C SER A 616 8.10 -4.16 -9.97
N ALA A 617 7.84 -3.12 -10.76
CA ALA A 617 6.55 -2.83 -11.38
C ALA A 617 6.01 -4.02 -12.22
N ALA A 618 6.90 -4.81 -12.83
CA ALA A 618 6.52 -5.99 -13.62
C ALA A 618 5.81 -7.09 -12.79
N THR A 619 5.93 -7.03 -11.46
CA THR A 619 5.33 -8.02 -10.55
C THR A 619 4.10 -7.50 -9.83
N ALA A 620 3.78 -6.20 -9.94
CA ALA A 620 2.67 -5.57 -9.25
C ALA A 620 1.38 -5.76 -10.06
N ALA A 621 0.35 -6.32 -9.44
CA ALA A 621 -0.95 -6.43 -10.08
C ALA A 621 -1.68 -5.08 -10.08
N PRO A 622 -2.52 -4.79 -11.10
CA PRO A 622 -3.50 -3.72 -11.01
C PRO A 622 -4.42 -3.91 -9.81
N VAL A 623 -4.78 -2.80 -9.14
CA VAL A 623 -5.66 -2.78 -7.97
C VAL A 623 -6.83 -1.83 -8.21
N HIS A 624 -7.94 -2.06 -7.52
CA HIS A 624 -9.11 -1.16 -7.59
C HIS A 624 -8.88 0.13 -6.79
N ASN A 625 -8.23 0.05 -5.63
CA ASN A 625 -8.13 1.15 -4.69
C ASN A 625 -6.84 1.12 -3.86
N GLY A 626 -6.54 2.26 -3.25
CA GLY A 626 -5.36 2.51 -2.41
C GLY A 626 -5.65 3.55 -1.32
N ILE A 627 -4.63 3.85 -0.52
CA ILE A 627 -4.56 5.07 0.29
C ILE A 627 -3.44 5.92 -0.32
N GLY A 628 -3.79 7.10 -0.81
CA GLY A 628 -2.87 8.09 -1.36
C GLY A 628 -2.46 9.11 -0.30
N VAL A 629 -1.22 9.58 -0.38
CA VAL A 629 -0.64 10.64 0.44
C VAL A 629 -0.31 11.82 -0.46
N PHE A 630 -0.76 13.01 -0.06
CA PHE A 630 -0.62 14.25 -0.80
C PHE A 630 0.10 15.26 0.07
N ILE A 631 0.94 16.09 -0.55
CA ILE A 631 1.58 17.21 0.12
C ILE A 631 1.29 18.52 -0.61
N GLN A 632 1.22 19.58 0.18
CA GLN A 632 1.35 20.95 -0.28
C GLN A 632 2.69 21.46 0.23
N PRO A 633 3.70 21.59 -0.64
CA PRO A 633 4.97 22.19 -0.24
C PRO A 633 4.71 23.64 0.19
N ASN A 634 4.81 23.92 1.49
CA ASN A 634 4.89 25.28 1.98
C ASN A 634 6.30 25.84 1.71
N SER A 635 6.36 27.15 1.54
CA SER A 635 7.52 27.95 1.09
C SER A 635 8.80 27.74 1.88
#